data_AF-A0A0M3J048-F1
#
_entry.id   AF-A0A0M3J048-F1
#
_cell.length_a   1.000
_cell.length_b   1.000
_cell.length_c   1.000
_cell.angle_alpha   90.00
_cell.angle_beta   90.00
_cell.angle_gamma   90.00
#
_symmetry.space_group_name_H-M   'P 1'
#
loop_
_entity.id
_entity.type
_entity.pdbx_description
1 polymer ?
#
loop_
_entity_poly.entity_id
_entity_poly.type
_entity_poly.pdbx_seq_one_letter_code
_entity_poly.pdbx_strand_id
1 'polypeptide(L)'
;LLEAVNRHSIYADSKTFVDMPMRFSPQNTHREFIRRFGNESVDEIDARKLRKFLLEHFTEPGSELETCEPSDWHHEPIKLIRINDVDLRNWAMRLNEMWLQLCRKMKKEVDGDDRHSLIYVPNEFIVPGGRFREYYYWDTYWTVKGLVASGMLNTVKSMIRNFESIVDRYGFIPNGGRVYYLGRSQPPMFIPIVYEYFEQTKDVQFLKSILPALLKEFRFWNENRLANVTGQDGRTHQVYQYRSETNVPRPESFREDFNNAAKLPPSQRSKFYQVHKN
;
A
#
# COMPACT_ATOMS: atom_id res chain seq x y z
N LEU A 1 -0.52 20.13 11.34
CA LEU A 1 -1.34 19.92 10.13
C LEU A 1 -2.12 18.60 10.16
N LEU A 2 -1.47 17.42 10.10
CA LEU A 2 -2.18 16.11 10.09
C LEU A 2 -3.20 15.96 11.22
N GLU A 3 -2.79 16.28 12.45
CA GLU A 3 -3.68 16.24 13.61
C GLU A 3 -4.86 17.21 13.45
N ALA A 4 -4.62 18.45 13.02
CA ALA A 4 -5.67 19.44 12.81
C ALA A 4 -6.73 18.97 11.79
N VAL A 5 -6.29 18.40 10.66
CA VAL A 5 -7.23 17.89 9.65
C VAL A 5 -8.13 16.78 10.21
N ASN A 6 -7.56 15.89 11.05
CA ASN A 6 -8.29 14.78 11.63
C ASN A 6 -9.17 15.17 12.82
N ARG A 7 -8.69 16.04 13.71
CA ARG A 7 -9.46 16.52 14.88
C ARG A 7 -10.67 17.35 14.47
N HIS A 8 -10.53 18.15 13.40
CA HIS A 8 -11.65 18.88 12.80
C HIS A 8 -12.52 18.06 11.85
N SER A 9 -12.23 16.75 11.68
CA SER A 9 -12.97 15.86 10.77
C SER A 9 -13.23 16.47 9.40
N ILE A 10 -12.20 17.12 8.83
CA ILE A 10 -12.33 17.85 7.57
C ILE A 10 -12.83 16.94 6.45
N TYR A 11 -12.34 15.70 6.44
CA TYR A 11 -12.80 14.62 5.58
C TYR A 11 -13.47 13.52 6.41
N ALA A 12 -14.44 12.82 5.80
CA ALA A 12 -15.13 11.69 6.41
C ALA A 12 -14.18 10.51 6.69
N ASP A 13 -13.10 10.41 5.93
CA ASP A 13 -12.11 9.34 6.01
C ASP A 13 -10.70 9.91 6.21
N SER A 14 -10.00 9.48 7.27
CA SER A 14 -8.63 9.90 7.58
C SER A 14 -7.63 9.62 6.45
N LYS A 15 -7.84 8.56 5.66
CA LYS A 15 -6.96 8.25 4.52
C LYS A 15 -7.02 9.32 3.42
N THR A 16 -8.15 10.02 3.29
CA THR A 16 -8.32 11.03 2.23
C THR A 16 -7.21 12.06 2.27
N PHE A 17 -6.89 12.62 3.45
CA PHE A 17 -5.88 13.67 3.57
C PHE A 17 -4.46 13.16 3.32
N VAL A 18 -4.10 11.99 3.85
CA VAL A 18 -2.74 11.45 3.69
C VAL A 18 -2.46 10.95 2.27
N ASP A 19 -3.50 10.78 1.46
CA ASP A 19 -3.39 10.48 0.02
C ASP A 19 -3.30 11.74 -0.86
N MET A 20 -3.48 12.94 -0.30
CA MET A 20 -3.43 14.18 -1.08
C MET A 20 -1.98 14.58 -1.37
N PRO A 21 -1.58 14.73 -2.64
CA PRO A 21 -0.28 15.28 -2.98
C PRO A 21 -0.18 16.76 -2.62
N MET A 22 1.01 17.20 -2.23
CA MET A 22 1.27 18.61 -1.97
C MET A 22 1.54 19.37 -3.27
N ARG A 23 0.98 20.58 -3.41
CA ARG A 23 1.27 21.49 -4.53
C ARG A 23 2.67 22.12 -4.40
N PHE A 24 3.12 22.32 -3.16
CA PHE A 24 4.41 22.90 -2.80
C PHE A 24 5.26 21.89 -2.01
N SER A 25 6.55 22.15 -1.87
CA SER A 25 7.43 21.27 -1.08
C SER A 25 6.93 21.09 0.36
N PRO A 26 7.22 19.95 1.02
CA PRO A 26 6.81 19.71 2.41
C PRO A 26 7.20 20.86 3.35
N GLN A 27 8.40 21.43 3.19
CA GLN A 27 8.91 22.51 4.03
C GLN A 27 8.14 23.81 3.80
N ASN A 28 7.77 24.13 2.56
CA ASN A 28 6.97 25.32 2.23
C ASN A 28 5.54 25.19 2.76
N THR A 29 4.90 24.05 2.52
CA THR A 29 3.56 23.74 3.02
C THR A 29 3.52 23.79 4.55
N HIS A 30 4.51 23.20 5.22
CA HIS A 30 4.60 23.22 6.69
C HIS A 30 4.81 24.64 7.23
N ARG A 31 5.73 25.40 6.66
CA ARG A 31 5.99 26.80 7.06
C ARG A 31 4.75 27.68 6.90
N GLU A 32 4.02 27.53 5.80
CA GLU A 32 2.80 28.29 5.57
C GLU A 32 1.67 27.88 6.54
N PHE A 33 1.57 26.60 6.89
CA PHE A 33 0.66 26.13 7.94
C PHE A 33 0.98 26.79 9.29
N ILE A 34 2.24 26.78 9.71
CA ILE A 34 2.66 27.42 10.97
C ILE A 34 2.43 28.93 10.93
N ARG A 35 2.69 29.59 9.80
CA ARG A 35 2.43 31.03 9.64
C ARG A 35 0.95 31.38 9.84
N ARG A 36 0.02 30.53 9.39
CA ARG A 36 -1.42 30.79 9.46
C ARG A 36 -2.08 30.35 10.77
N PHE A 37 -1.60 29.26 11.36
CA PHE A 37 -2.29 28.57 12.47
C PHE A 37 -1.38 28.30 13.69
N GLY A 38 -0.09 28.67 13.65
CA GLY A 38 0.88 28.28 14.68
C GLY A 38 0.70 28.94 16.05
N ASN A 39 -0.12 29.99 16.14
CA ASN A 39 -0.44 30.69 17.38
C ASN A 39 -1.75 30.18 18.04
N GLU A 40 -2.46 29.25 17.40
CA GLU A 40 -3.73 28.69 17.87
C GLU A 40 -3.48 27.24 18.33
N SER A 41 -4.18 26.78 19.37
CA SER A 41 -4.20 25.35 19.65
C SER A 41 -4.95 24.61 18.54
N VAL A 42 -4.68 23.32 18.36
CA VAL A 42 -5.31 22.53 17.29
C VAL A 42 -6.84 22.57 17.37
N ASP A 43 -7.41 22.64 18.58
CA ASP A 43 -8.86 22.72 18.80
C ASP A 43 -9.49 24.05 18.36
N GLU A 44 -8.72 25.13 18.41
CA GLU A 44 -9.21 26.49 18.15
C GLU A 44 -9.18 26.87 16.67
N ILE A 45 -8.45 26.10 15.84
CA ILE A 45 -8.33 26.34 14.40
C ILE A 45 -9.72 26.39 13.73
N ASP A 46 -10.05 27.48 13.05
CA ASP A 46 -11.28 27.57 12.26
C ASP A 46 -11.25 26.56 11.09
N ALA A 47 -12.16 25.58 11.12
CA ALA A 47 -12.26 24.52 10.13
C ALA A 47 -12.45 25.02 8.68
N ARG A 48 -13.12 26.16 8.46
CA ARG A 48 -13.28 26.76 7.12
C ARG A 48 -11.95 27.33 6.62
N LYS A 49 -11.18 27.99 7.49
CA LYS A 49 -9.84 28.47 7.14
C LYS A 49 -8.90 27.30 6.85
N LEU A 50 -8.98 26.21 7.63
CA LEU A 50 -8.22 24.99 7.39
C LEU A 50 -8.59 24.36 6.04
N ARG A 51 -9.87 24.23 5.71
CA ARG A 51 -10.32 23.75 4.37
C ARG A 51 -9.76 24.60 3.24
N LYS A 52 -9.82 25.93 3.38
CA LYS A 52 -9.25 26.83 2.37
C LYS A 52 -7.74 26.62 2.20
N PHE A 53 -7.01 26.47 3.30
CA PHE A 53 -5.58 26.14 3.26
C PHE A 53 -5.32 24.82 2.50
N LEU A 54 -6.11 23.78 2.76
CA LEU A 54 -5.96 22.49 2.07
C LEU A 54 -6.19 22.60 0.56
N LEU A 55 -7.24 23.31 0.13
CA LEU A 55 -7.53 23.53 -1.29
C LEU A 55 -6.39 24.28 -2.01
N GLU A 56 -5.75 25.22 -1.33
CA GLU A 56 -4.63 26.00 -1.87
C GLU A 56 -3.31 25.21 -1.95
N HIS A 57 -3.10 24.23 -1.07
CA HIS A 57 -1.79 23.58 -0.89
C HIS A 57 -1.74 22.10 -1.30
N PHE A 58 -2.89 21.49 -1.58
CA PHE A 58 -2.97 20.08 -1.91
C PHE A 58 -3.79 19.84 -3.19
N THR A 59 -3.52 18.73 -3.87
CA THR A 59 -4.33 18.25 -4.99
C THR A 59 -5.24 17.10 -4.55
N GLU A 60 -6.18 16.73 -5.40
CA GLU A 60 -7.10 15.64 -5.12
C GLU A 60 -6.36 14.29 -5.01
N PRO A 61 -6.77 13.42 -4.06
CA PRO A 61 -6.21 12.08 -3.94
C PRO A 61 -6.30 11.28 -5.24
N GLY A 62 -5.17 10.72 -5.66
CA GLY A 62 -5.08 9.95 -6.91
C GLY A 62 -4.73 10.78 -8.16
N SER A 63 -4.50 12.10 -8.04
CA SER A 63 -3.99 12.91 -9.16
C SER A 63 -2.59 12.49 -9.65
N GLU A 64 -1.92 11.64 -8.88
CA GLU A 64 -0.61 11.00 -9.12
C GLU A 64 -0.69 9.85 -10.14
N LEU A 65 -1.91 9.37 -10.43
CA LEU A 65 -2.16 8.15 -11.17
C LEU A 65 -2.85 8.44 -12.50
N GLU A 66 -2.55 7.59 -13.47
CA GLU A 66 -3.21 7.48 -14.75
C GLU A 66 -3.88 6.11 -14.84
N THR A 67 -5.00 6.03 -15.56
CA THR A 67 -5.58 4.75 -15.97
C THR A 67 -4.68 4.12 -17.03
N CYS A 68 -4.62 2.79 -17.07
CA CYS A 68 -3.91 2.05 -18.12
C CYS A 68 -4.78 0.96 -18.71
N GLU A 69 -4.41 0.54 -19.92
CA GLU A 69 -4.92 -0.66 -20.56
C GLU A 69 -3.75 -1.66 -20.62
N PRO A 70 -3.81 -2.77 -19.88
CA PRO A 70 -2.74 -3.74 -19.89
C PRO A 70 -2.54 -4.32 -21.30
N SER A 71 -1.29 -4.30 -21.77
CA SER A 71 -0.95 -4.68 -23.15
C SER A 71 -1.30 -6.12 -23.54
N ASP A 72 -1.45 -7.00 -22.57
CA ASP A 72 -1.77 -8.42 -22.73
C ASP A 72 -3.21 -8.77 -22.30
N TRP A 73 -4.05 -7.76 -22.09
CA TRP A 73 -5.47 -7.97 -21.86
C TRP A 73 -6.15 -8.45 -23.15
N HIS A 74 -7.02 -9.43 -23.02
CA HIS A 74 -7.85 -9.92 -24.12
C HIS A 74 -9.30 -10.03 -23.67
N HIS A 75 -10.25 -9.63 -24.51
CA HIS A 75 -11.68 -9.74 -24.22
C HIS A 75 -12.09 -11.19 -23.94
N GLU A 76 -11.57 -12.17 -24.70
CA GLU A 76 -11.90 -13.59 -24.57
C GLU A 76 -10.66 -14.45 -24.22
N PRO A 77 -10.19 -14.45 -22.96
CA PRO A 77 -9.06 -15.29 -22.59
C PRO A 77 -9.37 -16.77 -22.75
N ILE A 78 -8.45 -17.51 -23.38
CA ILE A 78 -8.63 -18.94 -23.74
C ILE A 78 -8.99 -19.80 -22.52
N LYS A 79 -8.42 -19.53 -21.34
CA LYS A 79 -8.74 -20.28 -20.12
C LYS A 79 -10.15 -20.01 -19.62
N LEU A 80 -10.65 -18.78 -19.78
CA LEU A 80 -11.98 -18.39 -19.29
C LEU A 80 -13.08 -18.85 -20.24
N ILE A 81 -12.90 -18.74 -21.56
CA ILE A 81 -13.90 -19.19 -22.55
C ILE A 81 -14.15 -20.71 -22.51
N ARG A 82 -13.18 -21.49 -22.03
CA ARG A 82 -13.26 -22.95 -21.85
C ARG A 82 -14.06 -23.38 -20.61
N ILE A 83 -14.53 -22.45 -19.78
CA ILE A 83 -15.39 -22.79 -18.65
C ILE A 83 -16.72 -23.34 -19.18
N ASN A 84 -16.99 -24.61 -18.88
CA ASN A 84 -18.17 -25.32 -19.41
C ASN A 84 -19.48 -24.67 -18.96
N ASP A 85 -19.59 -24.38 -17.66
CA ASP A 85 -20.76 -23.72 -17.08
C ASP A 85 -20.90 -22.29 -17.62
N VAL A 86 -22.04 -21.99 -18.23
CA VAL A 86 -22.28 -20.71 -18.92
C VAL A 86 -22.33 -19.54 -17.94
N ASP A 87 -22.89 -19.73 -16.76
CA ASP A 87 -23.03 -18.66 -15.76
C ASP A 87 -21.67 -18.32 -15.14
N LEU A 88 -20.87 -19.35 -14.81
CA LEU A 88 -19.51 -19.17 -14.33
C LEU A 88 -18.61 -18.55 -15.40
N ARG A 89 -18.77 -18.94 -16.67
CA ARG A 89 -18.04 -18.32 -17.78
C ARG A 89 -18.37 -16.85 -17.90
N ASN A 90 -19.65 -16.49 -17.95
CA ASN A 90 -20.10 -15.11 -18.04
C ASN A 90 -19.63 -14.27 -16.84
N TRP A 91 -19.64 -14.85 -15.64
CA TRP A 91 -19.09 -14.21 -14.46
C TRP A 91 -17.57 -13.97 -14.57
N ALA A 92 -16.80 -14.97 -15.00
CA ALA A 92 -15.35 -14.84 -15.20
C ALA A 92 -15.00 -13.79 -16.27
N MET A 93 -15.79 -13.69 -17.34
CA MET A 93 -15.63 -12.67 -18.38
C MET A 93 -15.85 -11.26 -17.83
N ARG A 94 -16.88 -11.06 -16.98
CA ARG A 94 -17.07 -9.76 -16.29
C ARG A 94 -15.93 -9.42 -15.35
N LEU A 95 -15.33 -10.41 -14.66
CA LEU A 95 -14.14 -10.18 -13.85
C LEU A 95 -12.94 -9.76 -14.71
N ASN A 96 -12.78 -10.35 -15.88
CA ASN A 96 -11.71 -10.00 -16.81
C ASN A 96 -11.82 -8.53 -17.28
N GLU A 97 -13.04 -8.02 -17.50
CA GLU A 97 -13.27 -6.60 -17.84
C GLU A 97 -12.85 -5.65 -16.70
N MET A 98 -12.93 -6.09 -15.44
CA MET A 98 -12.55 -5.25 -14.30
C MET A 98 -11.05 -4.92 -14.28
N TRP A 99 -10.19 -5.71 -14.93
CA TRP A 99 -8.76 -5.41 -15.02
C TRP A 99 -8.49 -4.06 -15.70
N LEU A 100 -9.28 -3.70 -16.70
CA LEU A 100 -9.22 -2.40 -17.37
C LEU A 100 -9.58 -1.24 -16.41
N GLN A 101 -10.52 -1.47 -15.51
CA GLN A 101 -10.96 -0.46 -14.54
C GLN A 101 -9.97 -0.30 -13.38
N LEU A 102 -9.24 -1.35 -13.04
CA LEU A 102 -8.34 -1.42 -11.89
C LEU A 102 -6.87 -1.17 -12.25
N CYS A 103 -6.51 -1.15 -13.54
CA CYS A 103 -5.15 -0.85 -13.96
C CYS A 103 -4.79 0.62 -13.69
N ARG A 104 -3.68 0.83 -12.98
CA ARG A 104 -3.10 2.16 -12.75
C ARG A 104 -1.64 2.19 -13.16
N LYS A 105 -1.20 3.36 -13.61
CA LYS A 105 0.18 3.72 -13.86
C LYS A 105 0.50 5.01 -13.12
N MET A 106 1.68 5.09 -12.51
CA MET A 106 2.10 6.32 -11.84
C MET A 106 2.66 7.30 -12.85
N LYS A 107 2.32 8.58 -12.72
CA LYS A 107 2.93 9.63 -13.53
C LYS A 107 4.42 9.73 -13.21
N LYS A 108 5.23 9.96 -14.23
CA LYS A 108 6.70 10.04 -14.08
C LYS A 108 7.15 11.13 -13.10
N GLU A 109 6.37 12.20 -12.96
CA GLU A 109 6.61 13.31 -12.02
C GLU A 109 6.57 12.89 -10.54
N VAL A 110 6.02 11.72 -10.22
CA VAL A 110 5.98 11.18 -8.85
C VAL A 110 7.34 10.57 -8.45
N ASP A 111 8.17 10.17 -9.42
CA ASP A 111 9.45 9.51 -9.14
C ASP A 111 10.46 10.47 -8.50
N GLY A 112 10.91 10.13 -7.29
CA GLY A 112 11.87 10.94 -6.53
C GLY A 112 11.30 12.22 -5.91
N ASP A 113 9.98 12.41 -5.92
CA ASP A 113 9.33 13.63 -5.42
C ASP A 113 8.71 13.42 -4.03
N ASP A 114 9.13 14.23 -3.06
CA ASP A 114 8.72 14.13 -1.65
C ASP A 114 7.36 14.77 -1.33
N ARG A 115 6.69 15.34 -2.34
CA ARG A 115 5.33 15.90 -2.22
C ARG A 115 4.24 14.83 -2.18
N HIS A 116 4.63 13.59 -2.46
CA HIS A 116 3.76 12.45 -2.64
C HIS A 116 3.88 11.49 -1.47
N SER A 117 2.74 11.03 -0.96
CA SER A 117 2.77 9.88 -0.05
C SER A 117 2.86 8.56 -0.82
N LEU A 118 2.51 8.54 -2.11
CA LEU A 118 2.60 7.38 -2.97
C LEU A 118 4.07 7.05 -3.25
N ILE A 119 4.44 5.79 -3.08
CA ILE A 119 5.78 5.30 -3.41
C ILE A 119 5.79 4.91 -4.88
N TYR A 120 6.61 5.62 -5.67
CA TYR A 120 6.71 5.40 -7.11
C TYR A 120 7.12 3.97 -7.47
N VAL A 121 6.49 3.36 -8.48
CA VAL A 121 6.94 2.11 -9.12
C VAL A 121 6.94 2.29 -10.65
N PRO A 122 7.87 1.64 -11.38
CA PRO A 122 8.13 1.96 -12.78
C PRO A 122 7.09 1.41 -13.78
N ASN A 123 6.36 0.35 -13.42
CA ASN A 123 5.40 -0.30 -14.31
C ASN A 123 3.96 -0.11 -13.83
N GLU A 124 3.01 -0.37 -14.72
CA GLU A 124 1.59 -0.49 -14.36
C GLU A 124 1.33 -1.59 -13.33
N PHE A 125 0.25 -1.43 -12.59
CA PHE A 125 -0.19 -2.35 -11.56
C PHE A 125 -1.71 -2.32 -11.42
N ILE A 126 -2.27 -3.39 -10.87
CA ILE A 126 -3.69 -3.50 -10.57
C ILE A 126 -3.92 -3.12 -9.11
N VAL A 127 -4.86 -2.19 -8.86
CA VAL A 127 -5.29 -1.83 -7.49
C VAL A 127 -6.46 -2.69 -7.01
N PRO A 128 -6.70 -2.81 -5.68
CA PRO A 128 -7.90 -3.48 -5.17
C PRO A 128 -9.22 -2.77 -5.56
N GLY A 129 -9.19 -1.44 -5.70
CA GLY A 129 -10.33 -0.62 -6.11
C GLY A 129 -10.94 0.25 -4.99
N GLY A 130 -11.85 1.14 -5.38
CA GLY A 130 -12.50 2.09 -4.47
C GLY A 130 -11.51 3.09 -3.86
N ARG A 131 -11.47 3.16 -2.52
CA ARG A 131 -10.54 4.04 -1.78
C ARG A 131 -9.07 3.60 -1.83
N PHE A 132 -8.80 2.37 -2.26
CA PHE A 132 -7.45 1.79 -2.33
C PHE A 132 -6.85 2.09 -3.70
N ARG A 133 -5.98 3.09 -3.75
CA ARG A 133 -5.40 3.63 -4.98
C ARG A 133 -3.94 3.23 -5.19
N GLU A 134 -3.36 2.56 -4.21
CA GLU A 134 -2.00 2.01 -4.25
C GLU A 134 -2.03 0.50 -4.41
N TYR A 135 -0.91 -0.09 -4.82
CA TYR A 135 -0.73 -1.53 -4.72
C TYR A 135 -0.71 -1.95 -3.25
N TYR A 136 -1.29 -3.12 -2.96
CA TYR A 136 -1.25 -3.76 -1.65
C TYR A 136 -0.57 -5.12 -1.76
N TYR A 137 0.27 -5.45 -0.78
CA TYR A 137 1.22 -6.54 -0.92
C TYR A 137 0.54 -7.91 -1.04
N TRP A 138 -0.15 -8.38 0.00
CA TRP A 138 -0.74 -9.73 -0.04
C TRP A 138 -1.96 -9.82 -0.98
N ASP A 139 -2.70 -8.73 -1.18
CA ASP A 139 -3.82 -8.64 -2.13
C ASP A 139 -3.34 -8.96 -3.55
N THR A 140 -2.12 -8.52 -3.88
CA THR A 140 -1.49 -8.76 -5.18
C THR A 140 -1.35 -10.24 -5.49
N TYR A 141 -1.19 -11.13 -4.50
CA TYR A 141 -1.15 -12.58 -4.77
C TYR A 141 -2.45 -13.08 -5.40
N TRP A 142 -3.59 -12.65 -4.86
CA TRP A 142 -4.91 -13.04 -5.37
C TRP A 142 -5.17 -12.41 -6.73
N THR A 143 -4.77 -11.15 -6.91
CA THR A 143 -4.80 -10.48 -8.20
C THR A 143 -3.98 -11.23 -9.24
N VAL A 144 -2.75 -11.64 -8.90
CA VAL A 144 -1.86 -12.41 -9.80
C VAL A 144 -2.50 -13.74 -10.21
N LYS A 145 -3.18 -14.45 -9.31
CA LYS A 145 -3.94 -15.65 -9.69
C LYS A 145 -5.03 -15.34 -10.72
N GLY A 146 -5.78 -14.25 -10.53
CA GLY A 146 -6.78 -13.79 -11.48
C GLY A 146 -6.19 -13.40 -12.85
N LEU A 147 -5.08 -12.68 -12.86
CA LEU A 147 -4.34 -12.30 -14.07
C LEU A 147 -3.79 -13.53 -14.80
N VAL A 148 -3.24 -14.51 -14.08
CA VAL A 148 -2.79 -15.80 -14.64
C VAL A 148 -3.94 -16.59 -15.26
N ALA A 149 -5.12 -16.58 -14.63
CA ALA A 149 -6.32 -17.18 -15.20
C ALA A 149 -6.80 -16.43 -16.45
N SER A 150 -6.57 -15.12 -16.51
CA SER A 150 -6.89 -14.24 -17.65
C SER A 150 -5.79 -14.24 -18.73
N GLY A 151 -4.70 -14.99 -18.55
CA GLY A 151 -3.58 -15.07 -19.52
C GLY A 151 -2.64 -13.86 -19.51
N MET A 152 -2.77 -12.95 -18.54
CA MET A 152 -2.08 -11.66 -18.49
C MET A 152 -0.70 -11.76 -17.81
N LEU A 153 0.20 -12.55 -18.41
CA LEU A 153 1.51 -12.87 -17.83
C LEU A 153 2.52 -11.70 -17.92
N ASN A 154 2.42 -10.82 -18.91
CA ASN A 154 3.25 -9.61 -18.98
C ASN A 154 2.86 -8.63 -17.87
N THR A 155 1.57 -8.47 -17.61
CA THR A 155 1.09 -7.67 -16.47
C THR A 155 1.62 -8.21 -15.13
N VAL A 156 1.57 -9.53 -14.93
CA VAL A 156 2.14 -10.17 -13.73
C VAL A 156 3.65 -9.91 -13.63
N LYS A 157 4.38 -10.03 -14.74
CA LYS A 157 5.83 -9.75 -14.79
C LYS A 157 6.14 -8.31 -14.39
N SER A 158 5.35 -7.34 -14.88
CA SER A 158 5.45 -5.92 -14.53
C SER A 158 5.22 -5.67 -13.05
N MET A 159 4.20 -6.30 -12.44
CA MET A 159 3.94 -6.20 -11.01
C MET A 159 5.07 -6.82 -10.16
N ILE A 160 5.66 -7.93 -10.61
CA ILE A 160 6.85 -8.52 -9.95
C ILE A 160 8.03 -7.54 -9.99
N ARG A 161 8.29 -6.89 -11.13
CA ARG A 161 9.34 -5.86 -11.25
C ARG A 161 9.07 -4.63 -10.40
N ASN A 162 7.80 -4.27 -10.20
CA ASN A 162 7.44 -3.23 -9.24
C ASN A 162 7.85 -3.61 -7.82
N PHE A 163 7.53 -4.83 -7.37
CA PHE A 163 7.96 -5.32 -6.06
C PHE A 163 9.47 -5.47 -5.91
N GLU A 164 10.18 -5.89 -6.96
CA GLU A 164 11.64 -5.86 -7.00
C GLU A 164 12.17 -4.46 -6.67
N SER A 165 11.68 -3.43 -7.36
CA SER A 165 12.12 -2.04 -7.15
C SER A 165 11.87 -1.53 -5.73
N ILE A 166 10.85 -2.09 -5.05
CA ILE A 166 10.49 -1.75 -3.68
C ILE A 166 11.41 -2.45 -2.70
N VAL A 167 11.66 -3.75 -2.88
CA VAL A 167 12.64 -4.49 -2.07
C VAL A 167 14.05 -3.93 -2.25
N ASP A 168 14.39 -3.46 -3.46
CA ASP A 168 15.68 -2.84 -3.72
C ASP A 168 15.87 -1.54 -2.92
N ARG A 169 14.85 -0.68 -2.86
CA ARG A 169 14.92 0.60 -2.14
C ARG A 169 14.73 0.46 -0.63
N TYR A 170 13.84 -0.42 -0.18
CA TYR A 170 13.40 -0.46 1.23
C TYR A 170 13.76 -1.76 1.96
N GLY A 171 14.25 -2.78 1.27
CA GLY A 171 14.61 -4.08 1.85
C GLY A 171 13.45 -5.06 2.01
N PHE A 172 12.21 -4.59 1.88
CA PHE A 172 10.99 -5.41 2.01
C PHE A 172 9.82 -4.73 1.28
N ILE A 173 8.71 -5.46 1.13
CA ILE A 173 7.49 -4.89 0.56
C ILE A 173 6.59 -4.37 1.71
N PRO A 174 6.27 -3.07 1.76
CA PRO A 174 5.37 -2.52 2.77
C PRO A 174 3.93 -2.99 2.55
N ASN A 175 3.06 -2.79 3.55
CA ASN A 175 1.64 -3.14 3.46
C ASN A 175 0.98 -2.65 2.15
N GLY A 176 1.26 -1.41 1.75
CA GLY A 176 0.93 -0.89 0.43
C GLY A 176 1.92 0.19 0.00
N GLY A 177 1.75 0.69 -1.22
CA GLY A 177 2.66 1.64 -1.85
C GLY A 177 2.60 3.08 -1.32
N ARG A 178 2.59 3.28 0.00
CA ARG A 178 2.55 4.62 0.61
C ARG A 178 3.60 4.75 1.72
N VAL A 179 4.18 5.94 1.89
CA VAL A 179 5.25 6.20 2.86
C VAL A 179 4.84 5.88 4.31
N TYR A 180 3.57 6.10 4.67
CA TYR A 180 3.04 5.78 5.99
C TYR A 180 2.88 4.25 6.24
N TYR A 181 3.12 3.42 5.23
CA TYR A 181 3.20 1.97 5.35
C TYR A 181 4.64 1.45 5.53
N LEU A 182 5.68 2.29 5.40
CA LEU A 182 7.08 1.86 5.55
C LEU A 182 7.44 1.36 6.97
N GLY A 183 6.57 1.54 7.96
CA GLY A 183 6.74 0.96 9.29
C GLY A 183 6.23 -0.48 9.45
N ARG A 184 5.63 -1.09 8.41
CA ARG A 184 5.04 -2.45 8.48
C ARG A 184 4.88 -3.12 7.12
N SER A 185 4.92 -4.44 7.12
CA SER A 185 4.62 -5.28 5.94
C SER A 185 3.21 -5.89 6.06
N GLN A 186 2.94 -6.86 5.20
CA GLN A 186 1.78 -7.76 5.18
C GLN A 186 2.30 -9.21 5.08
N PRO A 187 1.43 -10.24 5.05
CA PRO A 187 1.87 -11.60 4.82
C PRO A 187 2.82 -11.70 3.60
N PRO A 188 4.01 -12.30 3.73
CA PRO A 188 5.03 -12.27 2.69
C PRO A 188 4.67 -13.18 1.52
N MET A 189 4.12 -12.59 0.47
CA MET A 189 3.63 -13.29 -0.72
C MET A 189 4.52 -13.13 -1.96
N PHE A 190 5.68 -12.46 -1.87
CA PHE A 190 6.51 -12.20 -3.06
C PHE A 190 7.03 -13.48 -3.72
N ILE A 191 7.55 -14.43 -2.93
CA ILE A 191 7.97 -15.75 -3.42
C ILE A 191 6.78 -16.51 -4.05
N PRO A 192 5.61 -16.66 -3.39
CA PRO A 192 4.42 -17.21 -4.00
C PRO A 192 4.01 -16.53 -5.31
N ILE A 193 4.04 -15.20 -5.39
CA ILE A 193 3.71 -14.45 -6.61
C ILE A 193 4.66 -14.83 -7.76
N VAL A 194 5.97 -14.84 -7.51
CA VAL A 194 6.96 -15.23 -8.51
C VAL A 194 6.78 -16.69 -8.91
N TYR A 195 6.42 -17.56 -7.97
CA TYR A 195 6.12 -18.96 -8.24
C TYR A 195 4.91 -19.13 -9.18
N GLU A 196 3.80 -18.40 -8.97
CA GLU A 196 2.65 -18.44 -9.89
C GLU A 196 3.06 -18.06 -11.32
N TYR A 197 3.88 -17.01 -11.49
CA TYR A 197 4.40 -16.60 -12.80
C TYR A 197 5.31 -17.67 -13.41
N PHE A 198 6.23 -18.22 -12.62
CA PHE A 198 7.17 -19.25 -13.08
C PHE A 198 6.44 -20.52 -13.50
N GLU A 199 5.40 -20.93 -12.79
CA GLU A 199 4.62 -22.12 -13.14
C GLU A 199 3.93 -22.01 -14.49
N GLN A 200 3.59 -20.80 -14.94
CA GLN A 200 2.97 -20.58 -16.24
C GLN A 200 3.98 -20.41 -17.37
N THR A 201 5.15 -19.82 -17.09
CA THR A 201 6.11 -19.41 -18.14
C THR A 201 7.33 -20.30 -18.24
N LYS A 202 7.71 -20.96 -17.14
CA LYS A 202 8.98 -21.66 -16.95
C LYS A 202 10.19 -20.79 -17.32
N ASP A 203 10.06 -19.46 -17.19
CA ASP A 203 11.09 -18.47 -17.51
C ASP A 203 12.20 -18.47 -16.44
N VAL A 204 13.13 -19.41 -16.58
CA VAL A 204 14.27 -19.60 -15.67
C VAL A 204 15.17 -18.37 -15.64
N GLN A 205 15.31 -17.64 -16.76
CA GLN A 205 16.16 -16.45 -16.81
C GLN A 205 15.56 -15.32 -15.98
N PHE A 206 14.25 -15.11 -16.07
CA PHE A 206 13.56 -14.16 -15.21
C PHE A 206 13.65 -14.55 -13.74
N LEU A 207 13.43 -15.83 -13.41
CA LEU A 207 13.58 -16.32 -12.03
C LEU A 207 14.98 -16.05 -11.47
N LYS A 208 16.04 -16.30 -12.26
CA LYS A 208 17.41 -15.97 -11.87
C LYS A 208 17.59 -14.46 -11.63
N SER A 209 16.98 -13.63 -12.46
CA SER A 209 17.09 -12.17 -12.33
C SER A 209 16.39 -11.62 -11.09
N ILE A 210 15.28 -12.24 -10.64
CA ILE A 210 14.49 -11.76 -9.48
C ILE A 210 14.95 -12.35 -8.14
N LEU A 211 15.68 -13.47 -8.18
CA LEU A 211 16.15 -14.18 -6.98
C LEU A 211 16.88 -13.29 -5.95
N PRO A 212 17.74 -12.32 -6.34
CA PRO A 212 18.37 -11.42 -5.39
C PRO A 212 17.37 -10.64 -4.53
N ALA A 213 16.28 -10.16 -5.12
CA ALA A 213 15.23 -9.44 -4.40
C ALA A 213 14.44 -10.38 -3.47
N LEU A 214 14.10 -11.60 -3.91
CA LEU A 214 13.45 -12.60 -3.05
C LEU A 214 14.28 -12.90 -1.80
N LEU A 215 15.59 -13.09 -1.97
CA LEU A 215 16.52 -13.33 -0.87
C LEU A 215 16.67 -12.11 0.04
N LYS A 216 16.63 -10.89 -0.53
CA LYS A 216 16.71 -9.65 0.24
C LYS A 216 15.50 -9.47 1.15
N GLU A 217 14.29 -9.70 0.65
CA GLU A 217 13.09 -9.66 1.49
C GLU A 217 13.10 -10.77 2.55
N PHE A 218 13.51 -11.98 2.20
CA PHE A 218 13.64 -13.07 3.18
C PHE A 218 14.63 -12.71 4.31
N ARG A 219 15.77 -12.09 3.98
CA ARG A 219 16.70 -11.56 4.98
C ARG A 219 16.05 -10.50 5.88
N PHE A 220 15.26 -9.59 5.31
CA PHE A 220 14.52 -8.63 6.12
C PHE A 220 13.64 -9.33 7.18
N TRP A 221 12.90 -10.38 6.81
CA TRP A 221 12.08 -11.14 7.76
C TRP A 221 12.93 -11.80 8.85
N ASN A 222 14.06 -12.42 8.49
CA ASN A 222 14.98 -13.03 9.45
C ASN A 222 15.57 -12.01 10.43
N GLU A 223 16.04 -10.87 9.93
CA GLU A 223 16.75 -9.88 10.74
C GLU A 223 15.80 -9.02 11.57
N ASN A 224 14.59 -8.73 11.06
CA ASN A 224 13.72 -7.70 11.62
C ASN A 224 12.40 -8.24 12.20
N ARG A 225 12.05 -9.51 11.96
CA ARG A 225 10.75 -10.08 12.35
C ARG A 225 10.84 -11.44 13.03
N LEU A 226 12.03 -12.06 13.07
CA LEU A 226 12.26 -13.29 13.83
C LEU A 226 12.22 -13.00 15.34
N ALA A 227 11.50 -13.85 16.07
CA ALA A 227 11.39 -13.80 17.52
C ALA A 227 11.52 -15.21 18.12
N ASN A 228 12.15 -15.29 19.29
CA ASN A 228 12.19 -16.51 20.09
C ASN A 228 10.97 -16.52 21.02
N VAL A 229 10.16 -17.57 20.94
CA VAL A 229 9.00 -17.78 21.82
C VAL A 229 9.22 -19.07 22.57
N THR A 230 9.20 -18.99 23.90
CA THR A 230 9.30 -20.16 24.78
C THR A 230 7.91 -20.65 25.16
N GLY A 231 7.60 -21.89 24.81
CA GLY A 231 6.35 -22.55 25.15
C GLY A 231 6.25 -22.92 26.63
N GLN A 232 5.05 -23.31 27.06
CA GLN A 232 4.82 -23.80 28.43
C GLN A 232 5.59 -25.08 28.76
N ASP A 233 6.02 -25.82 27.74
CA ASP A 233 6.87 -27.00 27.83
C ASP A 233 8.37 -26.67 28.00
N GLY A 234 8.71 -25.38 28.10
CA GLY A 234 10.08 -24.89 28.23
C GLY A 234 10.87 -24.89 26.91
N ARG A 235 10.26 -25.27 25.78
CA ARG A 235 10.94 -25.28 24.47
C ARG A 235 10.88 -23.92 23.81
N THR A 236 12.03 -23.48 23.29
CA THR A 236 12.12 -22.22 22.53
C THR A 236 12.00 -22.50 21.04
N HIS A 237 11.06 -21.80 20.40
CA HIS A 237 10.81 -21.85 18.97
C HIS A 237 11.13 -20.50 18.33
N GLN A 238 11.72 -20.54 17.13
CA GLN A 238 11.88 -19.37 16.28
C GLN A 238 10.64 -19.21 15.41
N VAL A 239 9.98 -18.06 15.52
CA VAL A 239 8.79 -17.70 14.76
C VAL A 239 8.93 -16.31 14.17
N TYR A 240 8.21 -16.02 13.09
CA TYR A 240 8.09 -14.66 12.59
C TYR A 240 6.90 -13.96 13.23
N GLN A 241 7.11 -12.73 13.68
CA GLN A 241 6.08 -11.91 14.29
C GLN A 241 5.75 -10.70 13.40
N TYR A 242 4.46 -10.45 13.19
CA TYR A 242 3.99 -9.17 12.66
C TYR A 242 4.11 -8.10 13.74
N ARG A 243 4.91 -7.06 13.48
CA ARG A 243 5.07 -5.90 14.36
C ARG A 243 5.24 -4.62 13.57
N SER A 244 4.87 -3.51 14.20
CA SER A 244 5.16 -2.17 13.73
C SER A 244 5.70 -1.34 14.88
N GLU A 245 6.79 -0.60 14.64
CA GLU A 245 7.51 0.17 15.66
C GLU A 245 6.88 1.56 15.91
N THR A 246 5.63 1.77 15.49
CA THR A 246 4.92 3.03 15.72
C THR A 246 4.37 3.13 17.13
N ASN A 247 4.54 4.29 17.76
CA ASN A 247 3.96 4.66 19.05
C ASN A 247 2.99 5.85 18.92
N VAL A 248 2.54 6.13 17.69
CA VAL A 248 1.59 7.21 17.34
C VAL A 248 0.45 6.65 16.48
N PRO A 249 -0.72 7.34 16.42
CA PRO A 249 -1.82 6.96 15.55
C PRO A 249 -1.38 6.70 14.11
N ARG A 250 -1.98 5.70 13.46
CA ARG A 250 -1.73 5.46 12.03
C ARG A 250 -2.21 6.66 11.22
N PRO A 251 -1.40 7.25 10.32
CA PRO A 251 -1.81 8.44 9.58
C PRO A 251 -3.12 8.25 8.78
N GLU A 252 -3.33 7.07 8.20
CA GLU A 252 -4.52 6.73 7.42
C GLU A 252 -5.76 6.38 8.26
N SER A 253 -5.62 6.28 9.58
CA SER A 253 -6.69 6.00 10.54
C SER A 253 -6.52 6.85 11.80
N PHE A 254 -6.00 8.06 11.64
CA PHE A 254 -5.49 8.87 12.74
C PHE A 254 -6.61 9.17 13.73
N ARG A 255 -7.78 9.58 13.24
CA ARG A 255 -8.91 9.96 14.08
C ARG A 255 -9.43 8.76 14.88
N GLU A 256 -9.55 7.62 14.23
CA GLU A 256 -10.04 6.39 14.85
C GLU A 256 -9.07 5.89 15.94
N ASP A 257 -7.77 5.85 15.64
CA ASP A 257 -6.73 5.44 16.59
C ASP A 257 -6.64 6.42 17.76
N PHE A 258 -6.65 7.73 17.49
CA PHE A 258 -6.61 8.77 18.52
C PHE A 258 -7.81 8.68 19.47
N ASN A 259 -9.02 8.55 18.93
CA ASN A 259 -10.25 8.46 19.73
C ASN A 259 -10.31 7.18 20.58
N ASN A 260 -9.78 6.06 20.07
CA ASN A 260 -9.70 4.82 20.84
C ASN A 260 -8.65 4.90 21.95
N ALA A 261 -7.47 5.47 21.65
CA ALA A 261 -6.44 5.68 22.66
C ALA A 261 -6.87 6.69 23.75
N ALA A 262 -7.71 7.67 23.43
CA ALA A 262 -8.24 8.62 24.40
C ALA A 262 -9.01 7.95 25.55
N LYS A 263 -9.61 6.77 25.30
CA LYS A 263 -10.33 5.95 26.29
C LYS A 263 -9.39 5.23 27.28
N LEU A 264 -8.08 5.22 27.00
CA LEU A 264 -7.07 4.57 27.83
C LEU A 264 -6.33 5.58 28.71
N PRO A 265 -5.77 5.13 29.86
CA PRO A 265 -4.86 5.93 30.66
C PRO A 265 -3.69 6.46 29.82
N PRO A 266 -3.19 7.69 30.04
CA PRO A 266 -2.09 8.28 29.27
C PRO A 266 -0.86 7.38 29.15
N SER A 267 -0.52 6.64 30.22
CA SER A 267 0.61 5.70 30.26
C SER A 267 0.48 4.49 29.32
N GLN A 268 -0.73 4.18 28.86
CA GLN A 268 -1.01 3.02 28.00
C GLN A 268 -1.18 3.38 26.51
N ARG A 269 -1.33 4.67 26.19
CA ARG A 269 -1.66 5.13 24.82
C ARG A 269 -0.57 4.80 23.82
N SER A 270 0.70 5.03 24.17
CA SER A 270 1.83 4.73 23.29
C SER A 270 1.91 3.23 22.94
N LYS A 271 1.59 2.36 23.90
CA LYS A 271 1.56 0.90 23.70
C LYS A 271 0.36 0.47 22.85
N PHE A 272 -0.78 1.16 22.94
CA PHE A 272 -1.95 0.88 22.11
C PHE A 272 -1.67 1.03 20.61
N TYR A 273 -0.84 2.00 20.22
CA TYR A 273 -0.47 2.20 18.83
C TYR A 273 0.51 1.16 18.29
N GLN A 274 1.26 0.51 19.18
CA GLN A 274 2.14 -0.59 18.79
C GLN A 274 1.29 -1.81 18.46
N VAL A 275 1.45 -2.34 17.24
CA VAL A 275 0.88 -3.63 16.87
C VAL A 275 1.75 -4.73 17.50
N HIS A 276 1.67 -4.85 18.82
CA HIS A 276 2.04 -6.02 19.57
C HIS A 276 0.74 -6.64 20.05
N LYS A 277 0.21 -7.62 19.29
CA LYS A 277 -0.68 -8.59 19.93
C LYS A 277 0.21 -9.39 20.89
N ASN A 278 0.13 -9.07 22.18
CA ASN A 278 0.67 -9.93 23.24
C ASN A 278 0.00 -11.30 23.15
#